data_AF-A0A0W8D9N1-F1
#
_entry.id   AF-A0A0W8D9N1-F1
#
_cell.length_a   1.000
_cell.length_b   1.000
_cell.length_c   1.000
_cell.angle_alpha   90.00
_cell.angle_beta   90.00
_cell.angle_gamma   90.00
#
_symmetry.space_group_name_H-M   'P 1'
#
loop_
_entity.id
_entity.type
_entity.pdbx_description
1 polymer ?
#
loop_
_entity_poly.entity_id
_entity_poly.type
_entity_poly.pdbx_seq_one_letter_code
_entity_poly.pdbx_strand_id
1 'polypeptide(L)'
;MGNSACESFGVPKYMCGNVKKEILETMQEMARLAIREGVVNVSLDHSLTYDILMFDEVTQEQVKAPEPIVVYPEQPLVDTISAYCTRFKLDKQSCENAAVGVRDLLARDWGCDDPVKDEGTEFVEIPVLLDQQEHQIKVDMSSNGTVEAAKFCLERKLHIAECATLIRIVREQIDSLKSKRNSKEDDGRVSTGGRRRLRVNSPIATRLYPQSERIYVKVDWEYELEEENVPEEVCLNSGYSTTPIACFTVPQTTPLYFSRVAGEGYHILYFTNKTDNEILAAAAFQIVLPKVDLMEVFTGSSNANSDFLVAKIRTTFFDPFDPAFRVCVLLDDSFDCLNSEWMVVDEQELRHGTHKEPMHQSVTFRSPVDHVPFTGAGEHEMSVLLLMENNKVVYISNTLAFRAEPRNGEDGIIRKIFRHVGTKSKSYVEFGTENGQECNTRLLRQIHGWKGLLMDSRHEDESIELHREFITRENFMPLLTEKYRRLVPQDLDLLSIDVDFNDFWLLNAVDLTRVSPRVIIVEVNAHIPPNEARTVQYDDSEDGSGSWDGFSAYFGGSVAAFYHWGARNGYSLVYCESHGVNCFFVRSDVLGANVSAVLGPEQLQNPPNFFGQGWSYPDTWQSHHKWVWV
;
A
#
# COMPACT_ATOMS: atom_id res chain seq x y z
N MET A 1 -19.37 -11.27 56.04
CA MET A 1 -18.61 -12.49 55.68
C MET A 1 -17.73 -12.09 54.49
N GLY A 2 -16.40 -12.12 54.67
CA GLY A 2 -15.42 -11.53 53.75
C GLY A 2 -15.26 -12.32 52.45
N ASN A 3 -15.02 -11.59 51.35
CA ASN A 3 -14.80 -12.07 49.99
C ASN A 3 -13.45 -12.82 49.87
N SER A 4 -13.48 -14.15 49.78
CA SER A 4 -12.25 -14.94 49.59
C SER A 4 -11.63 -14.84 48.19
N ALA A 5 -12.35 -14.35 47.17
CA ALA A 5 -11.82 -14.24 45.81
C ALA A 5 -11.05 -12.91 45.53
N CYS A 6 -11.38 -11.80 46.21
CA CYS A 6 -10.66 -10.51 46.04
C CYS A 6 -9.39 -10.45 46.92
N GLU A 7 -9.33 -11.19 48.04
CA GLU A 7 -8.15 -11.26 48.92
C GLU A 7 -7.04 -12.19 48.37
N SER A 8 -7.36 -13.17 47.51
CA SER A 8 -6.35 -14.01 46.87
C SER A 8 -5.57 -13.32 45.74
N PHE A 9 -6.05 -12.17 45.24
CA PHE A 9 -5.42 -11.40 44.14
C PHE A 9 -5.00 -9.96 44.53
N GLY A 10 -5.05 -9.60 45.82
CA GLY A 10 -4.51 -8.32 46.32
C GLY A 10 -5.32 -7.05 45.98
N VAL A 11 -6.61 -7.17 45.65
CA VAL A 11 -7.44 -6.02 45.23
C VAL A 11 -8.14 -5.35 46.44
N PRO A 12 -8.06 -4.00 46.62
CA PRO A 12 -8.67 -3.30 47.75
C PRO A 12 -10.21 -3.43 47.84
N LYS A 13 -10.72 -3.63 49.07
CA LYS A 13 -12.12 -3.99 49.40
C LYS A 13 -13.22 -3.07 48.84
N TYR A 14 -12.91 -1.81 48.49
CA TYR A 14 -13.91 -0.85 48.01
C TYR A 14 -14.23 -0.97 46.50
N MET A 15 -13.46 -1.75 45.73
CA MET A 15 -13.64 -1.92 44.27
C MET A 15 -14.44 -3.17 43.87
N CYS A 16 -14.66 -4.11 44.81
CA CYS A 16 -15.19 -5.45 44.54
C CYS A 16 -16.72 -5.43 44.19
N GLY A 17 -17.40 -4.27 44.31
CA GLY A 17 -18.81 -4.08 43.94
C GLY A 17 -19.08 -3.86 42.44
N ASN A 18 -18.13 -3.29 41.70
CA ASN A 18 -18.30 -2.97 40.28
C ASN A 18 -18.09 -4.18 39.35
N VAL A 19 -17.15 -5.08 39.71
CA VAL A 19 -16.88 -6.34 38.99
C VAL A 19 -18.10 -7.27 38.99
N LYS A 20 -18.89 -7.25 40.08
CA LYS A 20 -20.12 -8.06 40.20
C LYS A 20 -21.21 -7.62 39.21
N LYS A 21 -21.17 -6.37 38.74
CA LYS A 21 -22.14 -5.81 37.79
C LYS A 21 -21.84 -6.21 36.35
N GLU A 22 -20.56 -6.16 35.93
CA GLU A 22 -20.12 -6.61 34.59
C GLU A 22 -20.34 -8.12 34.38
N ILE A 23 -20.05 -8.95 35.40
CA ILE A 23 -20.29 -10.40 35.33
C ILE A 23 -21.78 -10.71 35.12
N LEU A 24 -22.68 -9.95 35.76
CA LEU A 24 -24.13 -10.14 35.62
C LEU A 24 -24.64 -9.75 34.22
N GLU A 25 -24.01 -8.75 33.59
CA GLU A 25 -24.32 -8.28 32.23
C GLU A 25 -23.82 -9.27 31.16
N THR A 26 -22.64 -9.90 31.33
CA THR A 26 -22.16 -10.98 30.44
C THR A 26 -22.94 -12.29 30.62
N MET A 27 -23.35 -12.62 31.85
CA MET A 27 -24.22 -13.77 32.14
C MET A 27 -25.61 -13.67 31.46
N GLN A 28 -26.08 -12.46 31.16
CA GLN A 28 -27.33 -12.21 30.41
C GLN A 28 -27.16 -12.37 28.89
N GLU A 29 -25.93 -12.24 28.39
CA GLU A 29 -25.59 -12.39 26.96
C GLU A 29 -25.38 -13.87 26.57
N MET A 30 -24.85 -14.70 27.48
CA MET A 30 -24.69 -16.15 27.29
C MET A 30 -25.98 -16.96 27.43
N ALA A 31 -27.06 -16.37 27.95
CA ALA A 31 -28.38 -16.99 28.12
C ALA A 31 -29.13 -17.30 26.80
N ARG A 32 -28.45 -17.27 25.64
CA ARG A 32 -29.07 -17.33 24.30
C ARG A 32 -28.75 -18.55 23.44
N LEU A 33 -27.96 -19.54 23.88
CA LEU A 33 -27.70 -20.76 23.08
C LEU A 33 -27.71 -22.05 23.94
N ALA A 34 -28.43 -23.08 23.46
CA ALA A 34 -28.91 -24.26 24.21
C ALA A 34 -27.93 -25.46 24.25
N ILE A 35 -27.89 -26.17 25.40
CA ILE A 35 -27.03 -27.35 25.70
C ILE A 35 -27.87 -28.58 26.15
N ARG A 36 -27.31 -29.79 25.93
CA ARG A 36 -27.76 -31.17 26.30
C ARG A 36 -26.78 -31.76 27.35
N GLU A 37 -27.19 -32.49 28.40
CA GLU A 37 -26.29 -32.81 29.56
C GLU A 37 -26.26 -34.28 30.08
N GLY A 38 -25.14 -34.58 30.78
CA GLY A 38 -24.89 -35.59 31.84
C GLY A 38 -23.70 -35.12 32.75
N VAL A 39 -23.66 -35.47 34.07
CA VAL A 39 -22.97 -34.70 35.15
C VAL A 39 -21.76 -35.40 35.83
N VAL A 40 -20.73 -34.61 36.20
CA VAL A 40 -19.49 -34.96 36.95
C VAL A 40 -19.39 -34.17 38.27
N ASN A 41 -18.81 -34.72 39.34
CA ASN A 41 -18.50 -34.02 40.61
C ASN A 41 -16.97 -33.99 40.89
N VAL A 42 -16.40 -32.81 41.15
CA VAL A 42 -14.94 -32.61 41.28
C VAL A 42 -14.54 -32.27 42.74
N SER A 43 -13.52 -32.95 43.30
CA SER A 43 -12.86 -32.61 44.57
C SER A 43 -11.50 -31.93 44.37
N LEU A 44 -11.03 -31.21 45.40
CA LEU A 44 -9.84 -30.35 45.39
C LEU A 44 -8.48 -31.10 45.33
N ASP A 45 -8.47 -32.43 45.29
CA ASP A 45 -7.26 -33.27 45.20
C ASP A 45 -6.98 -33.78 43.77
N HIS A 46 -7.67 -33.24 42.76
CA HIS A 46 -7.59 -33.63 41.34
C HIS A 46 -7.98 -35.09 41.06
N SER A 47 -8.50 -35.83 42.05
CA SER A 47 -9.06 -37.17 41.83
C SER A 47 -10.41 -37.08 41.12
N LEU A 48 -10.69 -38.04 40.25
CA LEU A 48 -11.97 -38.13 39.53
C LEU A 48 -12.77 -39.33 40.03
N THR A 49 -14.04 -39.07 40.32
CA THR A 49 -14.94 -40.07 40.91
C THR A 49 -16.06 -40.37 39.94
N TYR A 50 -16.23 -41.64 39.57
CA TYR A 50 -17.23 -42.09 38.61
C TYR A 50 -18.23 -43.04 39.25
N ASP A 51 -19.50 -42.77 39.03
CA ASP A 51 -20.57 -43.68 39.38
C ASP A 51 -20.65 -44.81 38.35
N ILE A 52 -20.53 -46.06 38.80
CA ILE A 52 -20.67 -47.22 37.91
C ILE A 52 -22.11 -47.68 37.93
N LEU A 53 -22.72 -47.82 36.75
CA LEU A 53 -24.03 -48.46 36.60
C LEU A 53 -23.82 -49.95 36.31
N MET A 54 -24.39 -50.80 37.16
CA MET A 54 -24.33 -52.24 37.04
C MET A 54 -25.67 -52.75 36.54
N PHE A 55 -25.65 -53.79 35.72
CA PHE A 55 -26.87 -54.48 35.33
C PHE A 55 -27.19 -55.55 36.37
N ASP A 56 -28.32 -55.42 37.08
CA ASP A 56 -28.77 -56.44 38.02
C ASP A 56 -29.59 -57.49 37.26
N GLU A 57 -29.03 -58.69 37.15
CA GLU A 57 -29.66 -59.80 36.42
C GLU A 57 -31.02 -60.20 36.99
N VAL A 58 -31.29 -59.91 38.27
CA VAL A 58 -32.56 -60.27 38.94
C VAL A 58 -33.66 -59.25 38.64
N THR A 59 -33.33 -57.96 38.66
CA THR A 59 -34.31 -56.89 38.42
C THR A 59 -34.37 -56.46 36.95
N GLN A 60 -33.39 -56.87 36.12
CA GLN A 60 -33.24 -56.49 34.71
C GLN A 60 -33.16 -54.96 34.49
N GLU A 61 -32.74 -54.21 35.52
CA GLU A 61 -32.58 -52.77 35.49
C GLU A 61 -31.11 -52.38 35.73
N GLN A 62 -30.71 -51.21 35.22
CA GLN A 62 -29.42 -50.63 35.54
C GLN A 62 -29.47 -49.97 36.90
N VAL A 63 -28.74 -50.55 37.86
CA VAL A 63 -28.64 -50.07 39.23
C VAL A 63 -27.23 -49.57 39.50
N LYS A 64 -27.15 -48.40 40.14
CA LYS A 64 -25.89 -47.76 40.48
C LYS A 64 -25.13 -48.56 41.54
N ALA A 65 -23.83 -48.72 41.34
CA ALA A 65 -22.92 -49.35 42.28
C ALA A 65 -22.94 -48.63 43.63
N PRO A 66 -22.76 -49.35 44.75
CA PRO A 66 -22.94 -48.78 46.08
C PRO A 66 -21.98 -47.62 46.37
N GLU A 67 -20.77 -47.71 45.83
CA GLU A 67 -19.71 -46.69 45.98
C GLU A 67 -19.14 -46.38 44.59
N PRO A 68 -18.88 -45.11 44.28
CA PRO A 68 -18.25 -44.75 43.02
C PRO A 68 -16.78 -45.21 42.98
N ILE A 69 -16.26 -45.42 41.78
CA ILE A 69 -14.82 -45.66 41.60
C ILE A 69 -14.09 -44.32 41.65
N VAL A 70 -13.05 -44.24 42.48
CA VAL A 70 -12.19 -43.06 42.60
C VAL A 70 -10.89 -43.36 41.89
N VAL A 71 -10.51 -42.48 40.97
CA VAL A 71 -9.29 -42.60 40.18
C VAL A 71 -8.36 -41.47 40.57
N TYR A 72 -7.15 -41.86 40.97
CA TYR A 72 -6.09 -40.95 41.37
C TYR A 72 -5.07 -40.81 40.22
N PRO A 73 -4.62 -39.58 39.90
CA PRO A 73 -3.72 -39.35 38.76
C PRO A 73 -2.37 -40.07 38.90
N GLU A 74 -1.94 -40.39 40.12
CA GLU A 74 -0.70 -41.11 40.41
C GLU A 74 -0.80 -42.65 40.38
N GLN A 75 -1.99 -43.22 40.17
CA GLN A 75 -2.20 -44.68 40.16
C GLN A 75 -2.56 -45.19 38.75
N PRO A 76 -1.98 -46.31 38.29
CA PRO A 76 -2.38 -46.93 37.03
C PRO A 76 -3.87 -47.29 37.02
N LEU A 77 -4.56 -46.90 35.96
CA LEU A 77 -6.00 -47.12 35.84
C LEU A 77 -6.38 -48.61 35.90
N VAL A 78 -5.59 -49.46 35.24
CA VAL A 78 -5.82 -50.92 35.20
C VAL A 78 -5.81 -51.53 36.60
N ASP A 79 -4.91 -51.06 37.48
CA ASP A 79 -4.81 -51.56 38.85
C ASP A 79 -6.01 -51.08 39.70
N THR A 80 -6.43 -49.83 39.50
CA THR A 80 -7.61 -49.24 40.16
C THR A 80 -8.89 -50.00 39.80
N ILE A 81 -9.07 -50.31 38.52
CA ILE A 81 -10.26 -51.02 38.01
C ILE A 81 -10.24 -52.49 38.43
N SER A 82 -9.08 -53.15 38.34
CA SER A 82 -8.92 -54.54 38.78
C SER A 82 -9.23 -54.71 40.29
N ALA A 83 -8.75 -53.78 41.12
CA ALA A 83 -9.05 -53.76 42.55
C ALA A 83 -10.54 -53.52 42.82
N TYR A 84 -11.17 -52.58 42.09
CA TYR A 84 -12.60 -52.29 42.23
C TYR A 84 -13.47 -53.49 41.81
N CYS A 85 -13.22 -54.11 40.66
CA CYS A 85 -13.96 -55.27 40.19
C CYS A 85 -13.83 -56.48 41.13
N THR A 86 -12.62 -56.71 41.67
CA THR A 86 -12.39 -57.78 42.64
C THR A 86 -13.15 -57.53 43.93
N ARG A 87 -13.16 -56.28 44.43
CA ARG A 87 -13.84 -55.88 45.67
C ARG A 87 -15.36 -56.05 45.57
N PHE A 88 -15.94 -55.67 44.44
CA PHE A 88 -17.40 -55.73 44.22
C PHE A 88 -17.87 -56.99 43.47
N LYS A 89 -16.97 -57.95 43.21
CA LYS A 89 -17.24 -59.24 42.57
C LYS A 89 -17.97 -59.09 41.22
N LEU A 90 -17.57 -58.11 40.42
CA LEU A 90 -18.12 -57.91 39.08
C LEU A 90 -17.68 -59.06 38.17
N ASP A 91 -18.58 -59.52 37.30
CA ASP A 91 -18.21 -60.49 36.27
C ASP A 91 -17.24 -59.87 35.26
N LYS A 92 -16.56 -60.73 34.49
CA LYS A 92 -15.49 -60.31 33.59
C LYS A 92 -15.98 -59.33 32.52
N GLN A 93 -17.20 -59.51 32.01
CA GLN A 93 -17.75 -58.64 30.96
C GLN A 93 -18.14 -57.28 31.53
N SER A 94 -18.79 -57.26 32.70
CA SER A 94 -19.13 -56.03 33.40
C SER A 94 -17.89 -55.26 33.83
N CYS A 95 -16.83 -55.96 34.23
CA CYS A 95 -15.55 -55.35 34.58
C CYS A 95 -14.83 -54.77 33.35
N GLU A 96 -14.81 -55.49 32.22
CA GLU A 96 -14.25 -54.98 30.96
C GLU A 96 -15.02 -53.76 30.44
N ASN A 97 -16.36 -53.79 30.54
CA ASN A 97 -17.21 -52.67 30.14
C ASN A 97 -17.01 -51.45 31.05
N ALA A 98 -16.91 -51.65 32.38
CA ALA A 98 -16.57 -50.60 33.31
C ALA A 98 -15.15 -50.08 33.08
N ALA A 99 -14.20 -50.95 32.69
CA ALA A 99 -12.82 -50.56 32.38
C ALA A 99 -12.74 -49.60 31.20
N VAL A 100 -13.41 -49.95 30.11
CA VAL A 100 -13.51 -49.13 28.90
C VAL A 100 -14.24 -47.83 29.22
N GLY A 101 -15.41 -47.91 29.86
CA GLY A 101 -16.20 -46.72 30.18
C GLY A 101 -15.47 -45.72 31.07
N VAL A 102 -14.81 -46.19 32.14
CA VAL A 102 -14.04 -45.30 33.05
C VAL A 102 -12.80 -44.74 32.35
N ARG A 103 -12.13 -45.52 31.50
CA ARG A 103 -10.98 -45.04 30.72
C ARG A 103 -11.37 -43.92 29.75
N ASP A 104 -12.45 -44.09 29.02
CA ASP A 104 -12.91 -43.11 28.05
C ASP A 104 -13.42 -41.84 28.76
N LEU A 105 -14.05 -41.98 29.93
CA LEU A 105 -14.42 -40.84 30.78
C LEU A 105 -13.20 -40.12 31.37
N LEU A 106 -12.16 -40.84 31.78
CA LEU A 106 -10.90 -40.27 32.25
C LEU A 106 -10.17 -39.53 31.15
N ALA A 107 -10.14 -40.09 29.94
CA ALA A 107 -9.50 -39.46 28.81
C ALA A 107 -10.21 -38.16 28.40
N ARG A 108 -11.56 -38.15 28.47
CA ARG A 108 -12.38 -36.93 28.33
C ARG A 108 -12.13 -35.91 29.46
N ASP A 109 -12.11 -36.35 30.72
CA ASP A 109 -12.15 -35.45 31.89
C ASP A 109 -10.75 -35.00 32.37
N TRP A 110 -9.70 -35.79 32.12
CA TRP A 110 -8.28 -35.40 32.29
C TRP A 110 -7.59 -35.00 30.97
N GLY A 111 -8.28 -35.07 29.83
CA GLY A 111 -7.83 -34.49 28.55
C GLY A 111 -6.70 -35.26 27.86
N CYS A 112 -6.75 -36.59 27.86
CA CYS A 112 -5.76 -37.46 27.22
C CYS A 112 -6.45 -38.57 26.42
N ASP A 113 -6.97 -38.27 25.22
CA ASP A 113 -7.50 -39.26 24.29
C ASP A 113 -6.66 -39.39 23.00
N ASP A 114 -6.21 -40.62 22.74
CA ASP A 114 -5.95 -41.28 21.44
C ASP A 114 -5.89 -42.81 21.70
N PRO A 115 -6.48 -43.73 20.85
CA PRO A 115 -5.73 -44.35 19.73
C PRO A 115 -6.52 -44.95 18.51
N VAL A 116 -5.90 -44.82 17.32
CA VAL A 116 -5.77 -45.67 16.09
C VAL A 116 -6.83 -46.74 15.68
N LYS A 117 -7.31 -46.62 14.42
CA LYS A 117 -7.73 -47.72 13.52
C LYS A 117 -7.11 -47.58 12.12
N ASP A 118 -6.58 -48.69 11.60
CA ASP A 118 -6.01 -48.84 10.26
C ASP A 118 -7.09 -49.29 9.26
N GLU A 119 -7.84 -48.35 8.66
CA GLU A 119 -8.73 -48.62 7.51
C GLU A 119 -8.86 -47.40 6.57
N GLY A 120 -8.29 -47.53 5.36
CA GLY A 120 -8.66 -46.81 4.13
C GLY A 120 -8.28 -45.32 4.05
N THR A 121 -7.15 -45.02 3.41
CA THR A 121 -6.87 -43.66 2.93
C THR A 121 -7.98 -43.22 1.98
N GLU A 122 -8.80 -42.28 2.43
CA GLU A 122 -9.90 -41.74 1.66
C GLU A 122 -9.34 -40.70 0.68
N PHE A 123 -9.46 -40.99 -0.60
CA PHE A 123 -8.99 -40.09 -1.66
C PHE A 123 -10.16 -39.27 -2.20
N VAL A 124 -9.91 -37.99 -2.46
CA VAL A 124 -10.83 -37.10 -3.18
C VAL A 124 -10.22 -36.70 -4.51
N GLU A 125 -11.03 -36.66 -5.56
CA GLU A 125 -10.65 -36.12 -6.86
C GLU A 125 -11.03 -34.65 -6.93
N ILE A 126 -10.02 -33.79 -7.12
CA ILE A 126 -10.21 -32.36 -7.30
C ILE A 126 -10.22 -32.04 -8.79
N PRO A 127 -11.34 -31.52 -9.34
CA PRO A 127 -11.41 -31.09 -10.73
C PRO A 127 -10.64 -29.79 -10.92
N VAL A 128 -9.78 -29.77 -11.95
CA VAL A 128 -8.95 -28.64 -12.32
C VAL A 128 -9.10 -28.40 -13.81
N LEU A 129 -9.41 -27.17 -14.20
CA LEU A 129 -9.49 -26.76 -15.60
C LEU A 129 -8.14 -26.15 -16.02
N LEU A 130 -7.46 -26.76 -16.99
CA LEU A 130 -6.24 -26.24 -17.61
C LEU A 130 -6.42 -26.24 -19.12
N ASP A 131 -6.15 -25.13 -19.80
CA ASP A 131 -6.32 -24.99 -21.25
C ASP A 131 -7.68 -25.46 -21.79
N GLN A 132 -8.76 -25.17 -21.05
CA GLN A 132 -10.15 -25.58 -21.36
C GLN A 132 -10.38 -27.11 -21.34
N GLN A 133 -9.46 -27.88 -20.75
CA GLN A 133 -9.62 -29.31 -20.48
C GLN A 133 -9.71 -29.57 -18.98
N GLU A 134 -10.61 -30.48 -18.59
CA GLU A 134 -10.76 -30.92 -17.20
C GLU A 134 -9.77 -32.03 -16.87
N HIS A 135 -9.08 -31.86 -15.75
CA HIS A 135 -8.19 -32.85 -15.15
C HIS A 135 -8.65 -33.14 -13.72
N GLN A 136 -8.38 -34.33 -13.23
CA GLN A 136 -8.68 -34.74 -11.85
C GLN A 136 -7.36 -34.98 -11.11
N ILE A 137 -7.14 -34.24 -10.01
CA ILE A 137 -6.01 -34.48 -9.11
C ILE A 137 -6.51 -35.32 -7.96
N LYS A 138 -6.01 -36.55 -7.85
CA LYS A 138 -6.33 -37.46 -6.74
C LYS A 138 -5.50 -37.07 -5.52
N VAL A 139 -6.15 -36.68 -4.44
CA VAL A 139 -5.52 -36.20 -3.20
C VAL A 139 -5.97 -37.06 -2.03
N ASP A 140 -5.01 -37.46 -1.19
CA ASP A 140 -5.29 -38.13 0.08
C ASP A 140 -5.87 -37.12 1.08
N MET A 141 -7.01 -37.43 1.69
CA MET A 141 -7.65 -36.57 2.67
C MET A 141 -6.82 -36.35 3.94
N SER A 142 -5.86 -37.22 4.27
CA SER A 142 -4.91 -36.98 5.36
C SER A 142 -3.85 -35.92 5.00
N SER A 143 -3.63 -35.69 3.70
CA SER A 143 -2.66 -34.72 3.18
C SER A 143 -3.29 -33.33 2.99
N ASN A 144 -2.49 -32.32 2.65
CA ASN A 144 -2.96 -30.99 2.27
C ASN A 144 -2.94 -30.77 0.75
N GLY A 145 -2.78 -31.85 -0.02
CA GLY A 145 -2.76 -31.88 -1.48
C GLY A 145 -1.58 -31.19 -2.15
N THR A 146 -0.62 -30.66 -1.38
CA THR A 146 0.47 -29.86 -1.93
C THR A 146 1.46 -30.69 -2.75
N VAL A 147 1.75 -31.94 -2.33
CA VAL A 147 2.69 -32.83 -3.01
C VAL A 147 2.08 -33.34 -4.33
N GLU A 148 0.81 -33.72 -4.30
CA GLU A 148 0.05 -34.22 -5.44
C GLU A 148 -0.12 -33.12 -6.51
N ALA A 149 -0.43 -31.90 -6.08
CA ALA A 149 -0.47 -30.74 -6.97
C ALA A 149 0.91 -30.42 -7.57
N ALA A 150 1.98 -30.43 -6.76
CA ALA A 150 3.34 -30.18 -7.25
C ALA A 150 3.79 -31.26 -8.25
N LYS A 151 3.49 -32.54 -7.99
CA LYS A 151 3.76 -33.65 -8.91
C LYS A 151 3.04 -33.47 -10.23
N PHE A 152 1.75 -33.14 -10.20
CA PHE A 152 0.96 -32.85 -11.39
C PHE A 152 1.58 -31.72 -12.23
N CYS A 153 2.01 -30.63 -11.58
CA CYS A 153 2.70 -29.55 -12.28
C CYS A 153 4.00 -29.98 -12.93
N LEU A 154 4.81 -30.78 -12.22
CA LEU A 154 6.11 -31.25 -12.69
C LEU A 154 5.96 -32.16 -13.92
N GLU A 155 4.99 -33.08 -13.89
CA GLU A 155 4.67 -33.97 -15.01
C GLU A 155 4.16 -33.21 -16.24
N ARG A 156 3.34 -32.18 -16.03
CA ARG A 156 2.72 -31.39 -17.11
C ARG A 156 3.57 -30.19 -17.57
N LYS A 157 4.67 -29.89 -16.87
CA LYS A 157 5.52 -28.72 -17.12
C LYS A 157 4.76 -27.39 -17.16
N LEU A 158 3.83 -27.20 -16.23
CA LEU A 158 3.04 -25.97 -16.12
C LEU A 158 3.91 -24.74 -15.84
N HIS A 159 3.42 -23.54 -16.16
CA HIS A 159 4.15 -22.35 -15.72
C HIS A 159 4.19 -22.28 -14.18
N ILE A 160 5.30 -21.83 -13.59
CA ILE A 160 5.48 -21.90 -12.12
C ILE A 160 4.40 -21.10 -11.38
N ALA A 161 3.94 -19.98 -11.95
CA ALA A 161 2.84 -19.18 -11.39
C ALA A 161 1.48 -19.91 -11.45
N GLU A 162 1.22 -20.66 -12.53
CA GLU A 162 0.02 -21.50 -12.65
C GLU A 162 0.07 -22.64 -11.65
N CYS A 163 1.25 -23.24 -11.46
CA CYS A 163 1.44 -24.30 -10.48
C CYS A 163 1.27 -23.81 -9.03
N ALA A 164 1.81 -22.64 -8.68
CA ALA A 164 1.61 -22.05 -7.36
C ALA A 164 0.11 -21.77 -7.10
N THR A 165 -0.61 -21.32 -8.12
CA THR A 165 -2.06 -21.13 -8.08
C THR A 165 -2.80 -22.45 -7.89
N LEU A 166 -2.39 -23.49 -8.62
CA LEU A 166 -2.96 -24.82 -8.51
C LEU A 166 -2.78 -25.41 -7.10
N ILE A 167 -1.57 -25.33 -6.54
CA ILE A 167 -1.27 -25.77 -5.18
C ILE A 167 -2.18 -25.06 -4.17
N ARG A 168 -2.37 -23.74 -4.32
CA ARG A 168 -3.26 -22.96 -3.45
C ARG A 168 -4.71 -23.42 -3.55
N ILE A 169 -5.24 -23.57 -4.78
CA ILE A 169 -6.62 -24.02 -5.01
C ILE A 169 -6.86 -25.41 -4.43
N VAL A 170 -5.96 -26.36 -4.71
CA VAL A 170 -6.07 -27.73 -4.19
C VAL A 170 -6.09 -27.72 -2.67
N ARG A 171 -5.18 -26.98 -2.04
CA ARG A 171 -5.13 -26.85 -0.58
C ARG A 171 -6.39 -26.23 0.00
N GLU A 172 -6.88 -25.12 -0.54
CA GLU A 172 -8.12 -24.46 -0.09
C GLU A 172 -9.34 -25.35 -0.24
N GLN A 173 -9.43 -26.13 -1.32
CA GLN A 173 -10.52 -27.09 -1.51
C GLN A 173 -10.44 -28.23 -0.50
N ILE A 174 -9.25 -28.78 -0.24
CA ILE A 174 -9.06 -29.80 0.80
C ILE A 174 -9.41 -29.25 2.18
N ASP A 175 -8.95 -28.05 2.53
CA ASP A 175 -9.27 -27.41 3.81
C ASP A 175 -10.79 -27.10 3.92
N SER A 176 -11.45 -26.73 2.81
CA SER A 176 -12.91 -26.57 2.77
C SER A 176 -13.65 -27.90 2.92
N LEU A 177 -13.16 -28.97 2.30
CA LEU A 177 -13.75 -30.30 2.42
C LEU A 177 -13.58 -30.86 3.84
N LYS A 178 -12.40 -30.68 4.44
CA LYS A 178 -12.13 -31.01 5.85
C LYS A 178 -13.02 -30.22 6.80
N SER A 179 -13.13 -28.90 6.64
CA SER A 179 -13.99 -28.06 7.50
C SER A 179 -15.49 -28.35 7.35
N LYS A 180 -15.96 -28.68 6.13
CA LYS A 180 -17.34 -29.16 5.91
C LYS A 180 -17.58 -30.52 6.56
N ARG A 181 -16.57 -31.38 6.62
CA ARG A 181 -16.63 -32.66 7.32
C ARG A 181 -16.66 -32.48 8.83
N ASN A 182 -15.88 -31.55 9.38
CA ASN A 182 -15.89 -31.21 10.81
C ASN A 182 -17.22 -30.56 11.29
N SER A 183 -18.16 -30.24 10.38
CA SER A 183 -19.54 -29.84 10.73
C SER A 183 -20.52 -31.03 10.91
N LYS A 184 -20.07 -32.26 10.64
CA LYS A 184 -20.77 -33.52 10.88
C LYS A 184 -19.76 -34.59 11.34
N GLU A 185 -19.71 -34.83 12.65
CA GLU A 185 -18.97 -35.93 13.30
C GLU A 185 -17.48 -36.02 12.93
N ASP A 186 -16.62 -35.49 13.80
CA ASP A 186 -15.17 -35.78 13.76
C ASP A 186 -14.93 -37.05 14.58
N ASP A 187 -14.98 -38.19 13.89
CA ASP A 187 -14.52 -39.50 14.38
C ASP A 187 -12.99 -39.50 14.24
N GLY A 188 -12.28 -39.57 15.37
CA GLY A 188 -10.83 -39.52 15.44
C GLY A 188 -10.17 -40.58 14.56
N ARG A 189 -9.69 -40.19 13.38
CA ARG A 189 -8.89 -41.03 12.49
C ARG A 189 -7.44 -40.55 12.51
N VAL A 190 -6.64 -41.17 13.38
CA VAL A 190 -5.18 -41.17 13.27
C VAL A 190 -4.80 -42.00 12.04
N SER A 191 -4.04 -41.39 11.13
CA SER A 191 -3.47 -42.06 9.96
C SER A 191 -2.43 -43.09 10.39
N THR A 192 -2.74 -44.39 10.30
CA THR A 192 -1.72 -45.44 10.21
C THR A 192 -1.44 -45.74 8.76
N GLY A 193 -0.20 -45.53 8.35
CA GLY A 193 0.20 -45.62 6.95
C GLY A 193 1.68 -45.40 6.71
N GLY A 194 2.56 -45.88 7.62
CA GLY A 194 3.92 -46.34 7.32
C GLY A 194 4.87 -45.43 6.53
N ARG A 195 4.67 -44.11 6.50
CA ARG A 195 5.60 -43.19 5.85
C ARG A 195 5.71 -41.89 6.62
N ARG A 196 6.87 -41.71 7.26
CA ARG A 196 7.25 -40.44 7.88
C ARG A 196 7.04 -39.32 6.87
N ARG A 197 6.22 -38.33 7.23
CA ARG A 197 5.93 -37.18 6.36
C ARG A 197 6.95 -36.09 6.63
N LEU A 198 7.53 -35.53 5.57
CA LEU A 198 8.47 -34.43 5.69
C LEU A 198 7.68 -33.11 5.78
N ARG A 199 7.79 -32.40 6.90
CA ARG A 199 7.16 -31.09 7.11
C ARG A 199 8.10 -29.97 6.68
N VAL A 200 7.60 -29.07 5.84
CA VAL A 200 8.33 -27.84 5.46
C VAL A 200 7.95 -26.71 6.40
N ASN A 201 8.87 -26.32 7.27
CA ASN A 201 8.70 -25.20 8.20
C ASN A 201 9.16 -23.87 7.58
N SER A 202 10.04 -23.90 6.58
CA SER A 202 10.46 -22.73 5.80
C SER A 202 10.95 -23.18 4.41
N PRO A 203 10.62 -22.47 3.31
CA PRO A 203 9.84 -21.23 3.24
C PRO A 203 8.34 -21.42 3.53
N ILE A 204 7.71 -20.37 4.05
CA ILE A 204 6.31 -20.32 4.46
C ILE A 204 5.51 -19.70 3.31
N ALA A 205 4.47 -20.41 2.84
CA ALA A 205 3.68 -20.01 1.68
C ALA A 205 2.93 -18.67 1.86
N THR A 206 2.59 -18.30 3.09
CA THR A 206 1.89 -17.04 3.41
C THR A 206 2.82 -15.84 3.54
N ARG A 207 4.15 -16.06 3.50
CA ARG A 207 5.15 -14.99 3.56
C ARG A 207 5.65 -14.67 2.17
N LEU A 208 5.72 -13.38 1.86
CA LEU A 208 6.43 -12.87 0.69
C LEU A 208 7.92 -12.72 1.04
N TYR A 209 8.80 -13.12 0.13
CA TYR A 209 10.25 -13.10 0.34
C TYR A 209 10.90 -12.01 -0.52
N PRO A 210 11.61 -11.02 0.06
CA PRO A 210 12.36 -10.05 -0.72
C PRO A 210 13.46 -10.75 -1.55
N GLN A 211 13.65 -10.35 -2.80
CA GLN A 211 14.68 -10.94 -3.68
C GLN A 211 16.09 -10.92 -3.08
N SER A 212 16.39 -9.92 -2.24
CA SER A 212 17.70 -9.78 -1.63
C SER A 212 17.92 -10.75 -0.45
N GLU A 213 16.88 -11.36 0.12
CA GLU A 213 17.01 -12.30 1.25
C GLU A 213 17.53 -13.67 0.80
N ARG A 214 18.40 -14.25 1.64
CA ARG A 214 18.67 -15.67 1.56
C ARG A 214 17.48 -16.40 2.15
N ILE A 215 16.87 -17.29 1.39
CA ILE A 215 15.70 -18.03 1.87
C ILE A 215 16.21 -19.18 2.73
N TYR A 216 15.86 -19.12 4.01
CA TYR A 216 16.14 -20.18 4.96
C TYR A 216 15.25 -21.39 4.66
N VAL A 217 15.83 -22.58 4.60
CA VAL A 217 15.10 -23.82 4.38
C VAL A 217 15.13 -24.63 5.65
N LYS A 218 13.94 -24.85 6.22
CA LYS A 218 13.76 -25.68 7.41
C LYS A 218 12.77 -26.80 7.14
N VAL A 219 13.22 -28.03 7.31
CA VAL A 219 12.38 -29.23 7.18
C VAL A 219 12.62 -30.16 8.36
N ASP A 220 11.55 -30.77 8.84
CA ASP A 220 11.59 -31.72 9.96
C ASP A 220 10.64 -32.89 9.64
N TRP A 221 10.92 -34.08 10.15
CA TRP A 221 9.98 -35.19 10.07
C TRP A 221 8.80 -34.94 11.01
N GLU A 222 7.57 -35.21 10.57
CA GLU A 222 6.41 -35.28 11.45
C GLU A 222 6.61 -36.49 12.37
N TYR A 223 6.60 -36.24 13.69
CA TYR A 223 6.92 -37.26 14.68
C TYR A 223 5.83 -38.34 14.73
N GLU A 224 6.18 -39.58 14.40
CA GLU A 224 5.50 -40.77 14.91
C GLU A 224 6.33 -41.29 16.09
N LEU A 225 5.66 -41.58 17.21
CA LEU A 225 6.29 -41.98 18.47
C LEU A 225 7.16 -43.24 18.28
N GLU A 226 8.38 -43.19 18.83
CA GLU A 226 9.25 -44.33 19.20
C GLU A 226 9.92 -45.18 18.10
N GLU A 227 10.39 -44.59 17.00
CA GLU A 227 11.44 -45.24 16.20
C GLU A 227 12.71 -44.36 16.14
N GLU A 228 13.88 -44.99 16.30
CA GLU A 228 15.19 -44.35 16.23
C GLU A 228 15.23 -43.34 15.06
N ASN A 229 15.61 -42.09 15.38
CA ASN A 229 15.80 -41.02 14.41
C ASN A 229 17.01 -41.33 13.54
N VAL A 230 16.88 -42.26 12.59
CA VAL A 230 17.90 -42.50 11.57
C VAL A 230 17.99 -41.23 10.71
N PRO A 231 19.15 -40.55 10.67
CA PRO A 231 19.29 -39.36 9.85
C PRO A 231 19.21 -39.73 8.37
N GLU A 232 18.24 -39.15 7.65
CA GLU A 232 18.01 -39.43 6.23
C GLU A 232 18.44 -38.26 5.35
N GLU A 233 19.00 -38.57 4.18
CA GLU A 233 19.44 -37.56 3.22
C GLU A 233 18.30 -37.16 2.28
N VAL A 234 17.97 -35.87 2.30
CA VAL A 234 16.93 -35.24 1.50
C VAL A 234 17.56 -34.24 0.55
N CYS A 235 17.09 -34.22 -0.69
CA CYS A 235 17.56 -33.31 -1.73
C CYS A 235 16.52 -32.22 -2.02
N LEU A 236 16.95 -30.96 -1.94
CA LEU A 236 16.17 -29.78 -2.30
C LEU A 236 16.26 -29.50 -3.79
N ASN A 237 15.13 -29.38 -4.46
CA ASN A 237 15.02 -29.04 -5.87
C ASN A 237 14.15 -27.79 -6.07
N SER A 238 14.30 -27.11 -7.22
CA SER A 238 13.48 -25.96 -7.61
C SER A 238 13.10 -26.03 -9.08
N GLY A 239 11.84 -25.69 -9.39
CA GLY A 239 11.31 -25.67 -10.74
C GLY A 239 11.51 -27.00 -11.48
N TYR A 240 12.00 -26.93 -12.72
CA TYR A 240 12.22 -28.11 -13.57
C TYR A 240 13.68 -28.58 -13.60
N SER A 241 14.51 -28.10 -12.67
CA SER A 241 15.93 -28.47 -12.63
C SER A 241 16.10 -29.97 -12.44
N THR A 242 16.93 -30.60 -13.27
CA THR A 242 17.31 -32.01 -13.12
C THR A 242 18.40 -32.22 -12.07
N THR A 243 19.00 -31.14 -11.57
CA THR A 243 20.02 -31.19 -10.51
C THR A 243 19.49 -30.54 -9.23
N PRO A 244 19.60 -31.23 -8.08
CA PRO A 244 19.27 -30.65 -6.79
C PRO A 244 20.10 -29.40 -6.49
N ILE A 245 19.47 -28.42 -5.84
CA ILE A 245 20.13 -27.22 -5.31
C ILE A 245 21.12 -27.62 -4.21
N ALA A 246 20.70 -28.51 -3.31
CA ALA A 246 21.50 -29.05 -2.22
C ALA A 246 20.88 -30.35 -1.70
N CYS A 247 21.71 -31.28 -1.24
CA CYS A 247 21.25 -32.43 -0.46
C CYS A 247 21.81 -32.33 0.97
N PHE A 248 21.02 -32.67 1.96
CA PHE A 248 21.35 -32.53 3.37
C PHE A 248 20.59 -33.55 4.22
N THR A 249 21.07 -33.77 5.45
CA THR A 249 20.47 -34.75 6.37
C THR A 249 19.40 -34.12 7.24
N VAL A 250 18.28 -34.82 7.44
CA VAL A 250 17.18 -34.44 8.34
C VAL A 250 17.18 -35.38 9.56
N PRO A 251 17.16 -34.85 10.80
CA PRO A 251 16.99 -33.45 11.19
C PRO A 251 18.21 -32.58 10.84
N GLN A 252 17.94 -31.34 10.43
CA GLN A 252 18.99 -30.42 9.98
C GLN A 252 19.87 -29.97 11.14
N THR A 253 21.16 -30.28 11.08
CA THR A 253 22.15 -29.85 12.10
C THR A 253 22.78 -28.50 11.79
N THR A 254 22.69 -28.04 10.54
CA THR A 254 23.20 -26.74 10.08
C THR A 254 22.14 -25.99 9.30
N PRO A 255 22.09 -24.65 9.41
CA PRO A 255 21.08 -23.86 8.72
C PRO A 255 21.36 -23.82 7.20
N LEU A 256 20.37 -24.20 6.40
CA LEU A 256 20.45 -24.18 4.94
C LEU A 256 19.83 -22.90 4.38
N TYR A 257 20.54 -22.27 3.44
CA TYR A 257 20.09 -21.06 2.76
C TYR A 257 20.25 -21.21 1.24
N PHE A 258 19.31 -20.69 0.45
CA PHE A 258 19.49 -20.55 -1.01
C PHE A 258 19.21 -19.12 -1.47
N SER A 259 19.98 -18.66 -2.47
CA SER A 259 19.91 -17.27 -2.98
C SER A 259 20.23 -17.13 -4.47
N ARG A 260 20.88 -18.12 -5.10
CA ARG A 260 21.49 -17.95 -6.43
C ARG A 260 20.57 -18.11 -7.66
N VAL A 261 19.29 -18.46 -7.52
CA VAL A 261 18.49 -19.01 -8.66
C VAL A 261 17.12 -18.36 -8.88
N ALA A 262 16.63 -17.51 -7.98
CA ALA A 262 15.21 -17.17 -7.97
C ALA A 262 14.96 -15.69 -8.35
N GLY A 263 14.45 -15.45 -9.56
CA GLY A 263 13.97 -14.13 -10.01
C GLY A 263 12.66 -13.71 -9.31
N GLU A 264 12.17 -12.49 -9.55
CA GLU A 264 10.85 -12.05 -9.05
C GLU A 264 9.75 -13.01 -9.54
N GLY A 265 8.81 -13.36 -8.66
CA GLY A 265 7.66 -14.20 -9.00
C GLY A 265 7.45 -15.40 -8.07
N TYR A 266 6.59 -16.32 -8.51
CA TYR A 266 6.32 -17.55 -7.77
C TYR A 266 7.44 -18.56 -7.94
N HIS A 267 7.73 -19.28 -6.86
CA HIS A 267 8.73 -20.34 -6.79
C HIS A 267 8.15 -21.55 -6.10
N ILE A 268 8.64 -22.72 -6.49
CA ILE A 268 8.24 -23.99 -5.89
C ILE A 268 9.52 -24.75 -5.56
N LEU A 269 9.65 -25.06 -4.28
CA LEU A 269 10.63 -26.03 -3.80
C LEU A 269 9.95 -27.37 -3.63
N TYR A 270 10.66 -28.42 -3.99
CA TYR A 270 10.25 -29.77 -3.66
C TYR A 270 11.46 -30.56 -3.17
N PHE A 271 11.18 -31.47 -2.25
CA PHE A 271 12.16 -32.24 -1.53
C PHE A 271 12.04 -33.69 -1.97
N THR A 272 13.14 -34.31 -2.35
CA THR A 272 13.17 -35.70 -2.81
C THR A 272 14.05 -36.57 -1.94
N ASN A 273 13.76 -37.87 -1.94
CA ASN A 273 14.73 -38.84 -1.44
C ASN A 273 15.95 -38.93 -2.40
N LYS A 274 17.09 -39.42 -1.90
CA LYS A 274 18.33 -39.56 -2.69
C LYS A 274 18.25 -40.67 -3.75
N THR A 275 17.47 -41.72 -3.51
CA THR A 275 17.51 -42.98 -4.27
C THR A 275 16.46 -43.09 -5.37
N ASP A 276 15.24 -42.56 -5.17
CA ASP A 276 14.09 -42.85 -6.05
C ASP A 276 13.46 -41.59 -6.67
N ASN A 277 14.05 -40.41 -6.45
CA ASN A 277 13.53 -39.10 -6.87
C ASN A 277 12.07 -38.85 -6.47
N GLU A 278 11.59 -39.53 -5.44
CA GLU A 278 10.22 -39.37 -4.97
C GLU A 278 10.06 -38.04 -4.24
N ILE A 279 8.99 -37.30 -4.55
CA ILE A 279 8.68 -36.03 -3.88
C ILE A 279 8.09 -36.32 -2.50
N LEU A 280 8.87 -36.01 -1.47
CA LEU A 280 8.52 -36.17 -0.05
C LEU A 280 7.71 -34.98 0.47
N ALA A 281 8.02 -33.77 -0.01
CA ALA A 281 7.33 -32.55 0.35
C ALA A 281 7.49 -31.48 -0.72
N ALA A 282 6.59 -30.50 -0.76
CA ALA A 282 6.72 -29.33 -1.61
C ALA A 282 6.21 -28.07 -0.89
N ALA A 283 6.76 -26.92 -1.27
CA ALA A 283 6.34 -25.62 -0.79
C ALA A 283 6.37 -24.63 -1.96
N ALA A 284 5.22 -23.96 -2.18
CA ALA A 284 5.12 -22.82 -3.07
C ALA A 284 5.22 -21.54 -2.23
N PHE A 285 5.98 -20.57 -2.71
CA PHE A 285 6.14 -19.26 -2.07
C PHE A 285 6.42 -18.22 -3.16
N GLN A 286 6.28 -16.94 -2.82
CA GLN A 286 6.49 -15.86 -3.77
C GLN A 286 7.69 -15.02 -3.35
N ILE A 287 8.60 -14.81 -4.29
CA ILE A 287 9.65 -13.80 -4.17
C ILE A 287 9.09 -12.52 -4.76
N VAL A 288 9.00 -11.49 -3.94
CA VAL A 288 8.61 -10.15 -4.37
C VAL A 288 9.83 -9.25 -4.35
N LEU A 289 9.91 -8.37 -5.35
CA LEU A 289 10.79 -7.23 -5.27
C LEU A 289 9.91 -6.06 -4.85
N PRO A 290 10.02 -5.56 -3.61
CA PRO A 290 9.30 -4.35 -3.25
C PRO A 290 9.76 -3.22 -4.16
N LYS A 291 8.81 -2.41 -4.62
CA LYS A 291 9.08 -1.29 -5.54
C LYS A 291 8.65 0.00 -4.87
N VAL A 292 9.39 1.06 -5.14
CA VAL A 292 9.01 2.40 -4.74
C VAL A 292 9.10 3.34 -5.92
N ASP A 293 8.03 4.10 -6.11
CA ASP A 293 7.93 5.15 -7.10
C ASP A 293 7.81 6.49 -6.37
N LEU A 294 8.77 7.38 -6.62
CA LEU A 294 8.65 8.78 -6.25
C LEU A 294 7.71 9.45 -7.27
N MET A 295 6.49 9.76 -6.84
CA MET A 295 5.45 10.22 -7.76
C MET A 295 5.54 11.72 -8.03
N GLU A 296 5.73 12.51 -6.97
CA GLU A 296 5.70 13.97 -7.02
C GLU A 296 6.49 14.52 -5.83
N VAL A 297 7.21 15.62 -6.03
CA VAL A 297 7.80 16.43 -4.96
C VAL A 297 7.23 17.84 -5.12
N PHE A 298 6.68 18.39 -4.05
CA PHE A 298 6.03 19.70 -4.06
C PHE A 298 6.27 20.42 -2.72
N THR A 299 6.08 21.73 -2.69
CA THR A 299 6.16 22.52 -1.47
C THR A 299 4.85 22.39 -0.66
N GLY A 300 4.97 22.02 0.61
CA GLY A 300 3.94 22.11 1.62
C GLY A 300 4.15 23.38 2.46
N SER A 301 3.05 23.99 2.90
CA SER A 301 3.07 25.15 3.77
C SER A 301 2.52 24.77 5.14
N SER A 302 3.23 25.13 6.21
CA SER A 302 2.73 25.04 7.58
C SER A 302 2.02 26.34 7.97
N ASN A 303 1.16 26.32 8.99
CA ASN A 303 0.54 27.54 9.55
C ASN A 303 1.57 28.59 10.08
N ALA A 304 2.86 28.30 10.02
CA ALA A 304 3.94 29.13 10.49
C ALA A 304 5.00 29.36 9.40
N ASN A 305 4.66 30.08 8.31
CA ASN A 305 5.59 30.73 7.36
C ASN A 305 6.86 29.95 6.93
N SER A 306 6.82 28.62 6.95
CA SER A 306 7.95 27.77 6.58
C SER A 306 7.45 26.82 5.50
N ASP A 307 7.85 27.08 4.26
CA ASP A 307 7.64 26.14 3.18
C ASP A 307 8.63 25.00 3.33
N PHE A 308 8.13 23.78 3.23
CA PHE A 308 8.93 22.56 3.27
C PHE A 308 8.61 21.68 2.09
N LEU A 309 9.57 20.84 1.69
CA LEU A 309 9.31 19.85 0.66
C LEU A 309 8.46 18.70 1.20
N VAL A 310 7.52 18.25 0.39
CA VAL A 310 6.68 17.08 0.63
C VAL A 310 6.83 16.15 -0.56
N ALA A 311 7.16 14.89 -0.28
CA ALA A 311 7.24 13.85 -1.30
C ALA A 311 5.98 12.98 -1.26
N LYS A 312 5.34 12.77 -2.42
CA LYS A 312 4.31 11.74 -2.62
C LYS A 312 4.99 10.48 -3.13
N ILE A 313 4.94 9.43 -2.31
CA ILE A 313 5.65 8.16 -2.54
C ILE A 313 4.63 7.04 -2.64
N ARG A 314 4.81 6.16 -3.62
CA ARG A 314 4.04 4.94 -3.74
C ARG A 314 4.94 3.74 -3.55
N THR A 315 4.62 2.90 -2.57
CA THR A 315 5.26 1.59 -2.40
C THR A 315 4.37 0.49 -2.97
N THR A 316 4.98 -0.62 -3.38
CA THR A 316 4.29 -1.84 -3.79
C THR A 316 4.97 -3.03 -3.12
N PHE A 317 4.19 -3.92 -2.50
CA PHE A 317 4.69 -5.08 -1.73
C PHE A 317 5.67 -4.69 -0.61
N PHE A 318 5.48 -3.50 -0.06
CA PHE A 318 6.30 -2.95 1.02
C PHE A 318 5.41 -2.09 1.91
N ASP A 319 5.32 -2.48 3.17
CA ASP A 319 4.61 -1.71 4.19
C ASP A 319 5.56 -0.69 4.80
N PRO A 320 5.37 0.63 4.54
CA PRO A 320 6.24 1.66 5.09
C PRO A 320 6.02 1.88 6.60
N PHE A 321 4.99 1.29 7.21
CA PHE A 321 4.66 1.43 8.64
C PHE A 321 5.14 0.26 9.49
N ASP A 322 5.60 -0.83 8.89
CA ASP A 322 6.20 -1.95 9.62
C ASP A 322 7.59 -1.53 10.14
N PRO A 323 7.85 -1.63 11.46
CA PRO A 323 9.13 -1.23 12.06
C PRO A 323 10.35 -2.02 11.54
N ALA A 324 10.14 -3.18 10.91
CA ALA A 324 11.21 -3.94 10.25
C ALA A 324 11.73 -3.25 8.97
N PHE A 325 11.03 -2.22 8.49
CA PHE A 325 11.29 -1.52 7.25
C PHE A 325 11.46 -0.01 7.46
N ARG A 326 12.24 0.63 6.57
CA ARG A 326 12.43 2.07 6.55
C ARG A 326 12.37 2.58 5.12
N VAL A 327 11.68 3.70 4.94
CA VAL A 327 11.72 4.46 3.69
C VAL A 327 12.71 5.58 3.88
N CYS A 328 13.75 5.63 3.06
CA CYS A 328 14.77 6.65 3.15
C CYS A 328 14.86 7.43 1.84
N VAL A 329 15.33 8.66 1.93
CA VAL A 329 15.45 9.60 0.83
C VAL A 329 16.93 9.93 0.68
N LEU A 330 17.39 9.87 -0.56
CA LEU A 330 18.63 10.50 -0.99
C LEU A 330 18.23 11.74 -1.77
N LEU A 331 18.49 12.92 -1.20
CA LEU A 331 18.25 14.22 -1.80
C LEU A 331 19.61 14.89 -2.00
N ASP A 332 20.02 15.05 -3.26
CA ASP A 332 21.38 15.43 -3.66
C ASP A 332 22.42 14.51 -3.00
N ASP A 333 23.25 15.07 -2.11
CA ASP A 333 24.27 14.35 -1.33
C ASP A 333 23.80 14.01 0.11
N SER A 334 22.56 14.36 0.47
CA SER A 334 21.98 14.14 1.80
C SER A 334 21.12 12.89 1.84
N PHE A 335 21.35 12.05 2.85
CA PHE A 335 20.59 10.83 3.08
C PHE A 335 19.89 10.88 4.44
N ASP A 336 18.58 10.65 4.46
CA ASP A 336 17.82 10.51 5.71
C ASP A 336 16.65 9.52 5.57
N CYS A 337 16.18 8.97 6.69
CA CYS A 337 15.06 8.04 6.73
C CYS A 337 13.80 8.72 7.28
N LEU A 338 12.70 8.58 6.54
CA LEU A 338 11.41 9.15 6.87
C LEU A 338 10.85 8.49 8.14
N ASN A 339 10.34 9.32 9.05
CA ASN A 339 9.64 8.83 10.22
C ASN A 339 8.19 8.46 9.86
N SER A 340 7.77 7.25 10.22
CA SER A 340 6.41 6.76 9.97
C SER A 340 5.34 7.63 10.63
N GLU A 341 5.66 8.33 11.72
CA GLU A 341 4.75 9.30 12.38
C GLU A 341 4.41 10.50 11.49
N TRP A 342 5.25 10.83 10.52
CA TRP A 342 5.10 12.01 9.66
C TRP A 342 4.50 11.62 8.30
N MET A 343 4.32 10.33 8.06
CA MET A 343 3.71 9.80 6.84
C MET A 343 2.19 9.86 6.92
N VAL A 344 1.57 10.45 5.90
CA VAL A 344 0.10 10.52 5.76
C VAL A 344 -0.33 9.68 4.57
N VAL A 345 -1.16 8.67 4.81
CA VAL A 345 -1.70 7.79 3.77
C VAL A 345 -2.65 8.58 2.86
N ASP A 346 -2.45 8.48 1.55
CA ASP A 346 -3.34 9.05 0.53
C ASP A 346 -4.46 8.04 0.20
N GLU A 347 -5.56 8.11 0.96
CA GLU A 347 -6.69 7.19 0.85
C GLU A 347 -7.39 7.21 -0.53
N GLN A 348 -7.17 8.25 -1.35
CA GLN A 348 -7.79 8.36 -2.67
C GLN A 348 -7.26 7.32 -3.67
N GLU A 349 -6.06 6.79 -3.44
CA GLU A 349 -5.39 5.85 -4.33
C GLU A 349 -5.17 4.47 -3.69
N LEU A 350 -5.75 4.23 -2.51
CA LEU A 350 -5.66 2.94 -1.84
C LEU A 350 -6.34 1.86 -2.69
N ARG A 351 -5.55 0.93 -3.23
CA ARG A 351 -6.06 -0.23 -3.96
C ARG A 351 -5.86 -1.48 -3.11
N HIS A 352 -6.96 -2.04 -2.60
CA HIS A 352 -6.93 -3.39 -2.05
C HIS A 352 -6.85 -4.39 -3.22
N GLY A 353 -6.05 -5.45 -3.03
CA GLY A 353 -5.89 -6.50 -4.05
C GLY A 353 -7.24 -7.15 -4.43
N THR A 354 -7.37 -7.58 -5.68
CA THR A 354 -8.59 -8.23 -6.19
C THR A 354 -8.38 -9.72 -6.40
N HIS A 355 -9.47 -10.48 -6.54
CA HIS A 355 -9.45 -11.94 -6.70
C HIS A 355 -8.78 -12.43 -8.01
N LYS A 356 -8.54 -11.54 -8.98
CA LYS A 356 -7.85 -11.83 -10.26
C LYS A 356 -6.39 -11.38 -10.27
N GLU A 357 -6.03 -10.47 -9.37
CA GLU A 357 -4.69 -9.88 -9.25
C GLU A 357 -4.24 -10.05 -7.80
N PRO A 358 -3.61 -11.19 -7.45
CA PRO A 358 -3.25 -11.48 -6.08
C PRO A 358 -2.22 -10.45 -5.61
N MET A 359 -2.68 -9.58 -4.70
CA MET A 359 -1.95 -8.53 -3.99
C MET A 359 -1.13 -7.59 -4.90
N HIS A 360 -1.61 -6.36 -5.11
CA HIS A 360 -0.74 -5.20 -5.07
C HIS A 360 -1.24 -4.38 -3.88
N GLN A 361 -0.79 -4.70 -2.67
CA GLN A 361 -0.95 -3.73 -1.58
C GLN A 361 0.02 -2.61 -1.90
N SER A 362 -0.48 -1.65 -2.67
CA SER A 362 0.22 -0.42 -2.96
C SER A 362 -0.24 0.61 -1.93
N VAL A 363 0.72 1.16 -1.20
CA VAL A 363 0.46 2.24 -0.25
C VAL A 363 1.01 3.50 -0.89
N THR A 364 0.13 4.47 -1.12
CA THR A 364 0.55 5.81 -1.52
C THR A 364 0.45 6.69 -0.28
N PHE A 365 1.54 7.36 0.07
CA PHE A 365 1.60 8.24 1.21
C PHE A 365 2.42 9.49 0.90
N ARG A 366 2.30 10.49 1.77
CA ARG A 366 3.02 11.76 1.69
C ARG A 366 3.84 11.92 2.95
N SER A 367 5.06 12.43 2.83
CA SER A 367 5.91 12.74 3.98
C SER A 367 6.58 14.10 3.78
N PRO A 368 6.65 14.94 4.82
CA PRO A 368 7.61 16.04 4.87
C PRO A 368 9.03 15.50 4.66
N VAL A 369 9.86 16.26 3.97
CA VAL A 369 11.31 16.01 3.82
C VAL A 369 12.13 17.24 4.21
N ASP A 370 11.55 18.12 5.03
CA ASP A 370 12.15 19.31 5.65
C ASP A 370 13.39 19.03 6.50
N HIS A 371 13.42 17.86 7.12
CA HIS A 371 14.54 17.38 7.93
C HIS A 371 15.73 16.96 7.08
N VAL A 372 15.54 16.68 5.79
CA VAL A 372 16.62 16.31 4.87
C VAL A 372 17.30 17.60 4.41
N PRO A 373 18.59 17.83 4.73
CA PRO A 373 19.27 19.04 4.32
C PRO A 373 19.36 19.12 2.80
N PHE A 374 18.92 20.23 2.22
CA PHE A 374 19.13 20.55 0.80
C PHE A 374 19.57 22.01 0.67
N THR A 375 20.37 22.29 -0.35
CA THR A 375 20.81 23.66 -0.64
C THR A 375 19.68 24.41 -1.35
N GLY A 376 19.33 25.63 -0.95
CA GLY A 376 18.25 26.37 -1.63
C GLY A 376 18.52 26.65 -3.12
N ALA A 377 17.45 26.94 -3.86
CA ALA A 377 17.39 27.33 -5.28
C ALA A 377 18.45 26.67 -6.19
N GLY A 378 18.15 25.44 -6.62
CA GLY A 378 18.94 24.69 -7.59
C GLY A 378 18.16 23.53 -8.19
N GLU A 379 18.78 22.84 -9.15
CA GLU A 379 18.32 21.52 -9.56
C GLU A 379 18.72 20.50 -8.50
N HIS A 380 17.71 19.87 -7.92
CA HIS A 380 17.81 18.81 -6.93
C HIS A 380 17.55 17.48 -7.58
N GLU A 381 18.23 16.46 -7.10
CA GLU A 381 17.96 15.07 -7.46
C GLU A 381 17.47 14.31 -6.24
N MET A 382 16.31 13.67 -6.35
CA MET A 382 15.77 12.83 -5.27
C MET A 382 15.58 11.40 -5.72
N SER A 383 16.05 10.47 -4.90
CA SER A 383 15.75 9.04 -4.99
C SER A 383 15.18 8.55 -3.66
N VAL A 384 14.30 7.57 -3.73
CA VAL A 384 13.74 6.90 -2.55
C VAL A 384 14.31 5.50 -2.46
N LEU A 385 14.77 5.13 -1.28
CA LEU A 385 15.34 3.84 -0.95
C LEU A 385 14.44 3.10 0.03
N LEU A 386 14.23 1.82 -0.22
CA LEU A 386 13.59 0.92 0.72
C LEU A 386 14.67 0.15 1.47
N LEU A 387 14.75 0.30 2.79
CA LEU A 387 15.74 -0.36 3.64
C LEU A 387 15.05 -1.32 4.62
N MET A 388 15.74 -2.40 4.96
CA MET A 388 15.40 -3.22 6.14
C MET A 388 16.00 -2.61 7.42
N GLU A 389 15.55 -3.09 8.58
CA GLU A 389 16.08 -2.72 9.90
C GLU A 389 17.61 -2.86 10.00
N ASN A 390 18.19 -3.87 9.33
CA ASN A 390 19.64 -4.11 9.29
C ASN A 390 20.43 -3.21 8.31
N ASN A 391 19.85 -2.11 7.84
CA ASN A 391 20.41 -1.17 6.85
C ASN A 391 20.65 -1.76 5.45
N LYS A 392 20.07 -2.91 5.14
CA LYS A 392 20.17 -3.47 3.78
C LYS A 392 19.17 -2.80 2.84
N VAL A 393 19.69 -2.23 1.75
CA VAL A 393 18.86 -1.68 0.67
C VAL A 393 18.17 -2.82 -0.08
N VAL A 394 16.86 -2.69 -0.24
CA VAL A 394 15.99 -3.64 -0.93
C VAL A 394 15.63 -3.15 -2.32
N TYR A 395 15.44 -1.84 -2.48
CA TYR A 395 15.11 -1.22 -3.76
C TYR A 395 15.48 0.27 -3.73
N ILE A 396 15.77 0.85 -4.91
CA ILE A 396 16.03 2.28 -5.12
C ILE A 396 15.14 2.72 -6.30
N SER A 397 14.40 3.81 -6.12
CA SER A 397 13.60 4.41 -7.21
C SER A 397 14.49 4.96 -8.32
N ASN A 398 13.86 5.33 -9.44
CA ASN A 398 14.52 6.25 -10.38
C ASN A 398 14.79 7.60 -9.68
N THR A 399 15.85 8.27 -10.12
CA THR A 399 16.16 9.63 -9.70
C THR A 399 15.19 10.61 -10.36
N LEU A 400 14.55 11.45 -9.55
CA LEU A 400 13.73 12.56 -10.01
C LEU A 400 14.51 13.85 -9.86
N ALA A 401 14.78 14.52 -10.97
CA ALA A 401 15.31 15.89 -10.96
C ALA A 401 14.16 16.89 -10.81
N PHE A 402 14.27 17.82 -9.87
CA PHE A 402 13.27 18.86 -9.59
C PHE A 402 13.95 20.14 -9.09
N ARG A 403 13.29 21.30 -9.17
CA ARG A 403 13.77 22.51 -8.51
C ARG A 403 12.96 22.75 -7.24
N ALA A 404 13.66 22.92 -6.12
CA ALA A 404 13.09 23.20 -4.80
C ALA A 404 12.97 24.70 -4.56
N GLU A 405 12.61 25.44 -5.62
CA GLU A 405 12.26 26.84 -5.49
C GLU A 405 10.85 26.94 -4.92
N PRO A 406 10.58 27.90 -4.03
CA PRO A 406 9.22 28.37 -3.81
C PRO A 406 8.75 28.98 -5.13
N ARG A 407 8.27 28.15 -6.04
CA ARG A 407 7.43 28.64 -7.14
C ARG A 407 6.21 29.25 -6.47
N ASN A 408 5.75 30.37 -6.99
CA ASN A 408 4.64 31.20 -6.48
C ASN A 408 3.28 30.47 -6.32
N GLY A 409 3.25 29.13 -6.37
CA GLY A 409 2.07 28.28 -6.32
C GLY A 409 1.41 28.09 -7.69
N GLU A 410 1.97 28.69 -8.74
CA GLU A 410 1.38 28.78 -10.09
C GLU A 410 1.04 27.41 -10.67
N ASP A 411 1.94 26.44 -10.59
CA ASP A 411 1.67 25.05 -11.01
C ASP A 411 0.42 24.46 -10.33
N GLY A 412 0.27 24.71 -9.01
CA GLY A 412 -0.87 24.26 -8.22
C GLY A 412 -2.17 24.96 -8.63
N ILE A 413 -2.10 26.26 -8.93
CA ILE A 413 -3.22 27.09 -9.39
C ILE A 413 -3.68 26.62 -10.78
N ILE A 414 -2.75 26.48 -11.72
CA ILE A 414 -2.99 25.95 -13.07
C ILE A 414 -3.66 24.58 -13.00
N ARG A 415 -3.11 23.66 -12.19
CA ARG A 415 -3.68 22.33 -11.98
C ARG A 415 -5.09 22.42 -11.39
N LYS A 416 -5.35 23.33 -10.45
CA LYS A 416 -6.68 23.51 -9.84
C LYS A 416 -7.69 24.04 -10.87
N ILE A 417 -7.30 25.02 -11.69
CA ILE A 417 -8.14 25.57 -12.76
C ILE A 417 -8.50 24.47 -13.75
N PHE A 418 -7.51 23.76 -14.32
CA PHE A 418 -7.76 22.72 -15.32
C PHE A 418 -8.44 21.46 -14.75
N ARG A 419 -8.36 21.20 -13.44
CA ARG A 419 -9.23 20.19 -12.79
C ARG A 419 -10.70 20.58 -12.78
N HIS A 420 -11.01 21.88 -12.75
CA HIS A 420 -12.38 22.37 -12.75
C HIS A 420 -12.93 22.49 -14.17
N VAL A 421 -12.16 23.13 -15.06
CA VAL A 421 -12.62 23.41 -16.43
C VAL A 421 -12.31 22.29 -17.42
N GLY A 422 -11.49 21.30 -17.05
CA GLY A 422 -11.00 20.24 -17.94
C GLY A 422 -10.03 20.77 -19.00
N THR A 423 -9.51 19.89 -19.86
CA THR A 423 -8.60 20.20 -20.98
C THR A 423 -9.19 19.75 -22.31
N LYS A 424 -8.83 20.37 -23.43
CA LYS A 424 -9.21 19.90 -24.78
C LYS A 424 -8.04 19.27 -25.52
N SER A 425 -7.04 20.07 -25.87
CA SER A 425 -5.88 19.67 -26.68
C SER A 425 -4.61 19.46 -25.86
N LYS A 426 -4.62 19.85 -24.58
CA LYS A 426 -3.43 19.96 -23.72
C LYS A 426 -2.34 20.79 -24.40
N SER A 427 -2.74 21.93 -24.94
CA SER A 427 -1.86 22.83 -25.68
C SER A 427 -1.68 24.16 -24.99
N TYR A 428 -0.44 24.65 -24.93
CA TYR A 428 -0.12 25.93 -24.34
C TYR A 428 0.69 26.82 -25.29
N VAL A 429 0.67 28.12 -25.04
CA VAL A 429 1.62 29.09 -25.56
C VAL A 429 2.12 29.92 -24.39
N GLU A 430 3.44 30.10 -24.28
CA GLU A 430 4.03 30.97 -23.27
C GLU A 430 5.14 31.85 -23.86
N PHE A 431 5.21 33.08 -23.38
CA PHE A 431 6.16 34.11 -23.81
C PHE A 431 7.00 34.58 -22.63
N GLY A 432 8.25 34.99 -22.92
CA GLY A 432 9.23 35.43 -21.92
C GLY A 432 9.72 34.30 -21.03
N THR A 433 9.88 33.12 -21.63
CA THR A 433 10.18 31.88 -20.90
C THR A 433 11.64 31.71 -20.54
N GLU A 434 12.48 32.68 -20.91
CA GLU A 434 13.94 32.55 -20.92
C GLU A 434 14.37 31.22 -21.56
N ASN A 435 15.22 30.45 -20.88
CA ASN A 435 15.68 29.12 -21.30
C ASN A 435 14.64 27.98 -21.10
N GLY A 436 13.39 28.31 -20.77
CA GLY A 436 12.30 27.35 -20.55
C GLY A 436 12.37 26.60 -19.21
N GLN A 437 13.19 27.08 -18.26
CA GLN A 437 13.32 26.52 -16.92
C GLN A 437 12.41 27.20 -15.89
N GLU A 438 12.31 28.52 -15.97
CA GLU A 438 11.47 29.39 -15.13
C GLU A 438 10.28 29.86 -15.97
N CYS A 439 9.29 28.97 -16.10
CA CYS A 439 8.08 29.25 -16.88
C CYS A 439 6.88 28.49 -16.28
N ASN A 440 5.68 29.03 -16.47
CA ASN A 440 4.41 28.51 -15.98
C ASN A 440 4.05 27.14 -16.58
N THR A 441 4.61 26.80 -17.74
CA THR A 441 4.22 25.61 -18.51
C THR A 441 5.18 24.42 -18.39
N ARG A 442 6.30 24.56 -17.67
CA ARG A 442 7.31 23.48 -17.55
C ARG A 442 6.74 22.18 -17.01
N LEU A 443 5.98 22.22 -15.90
CA LEU A 443 5.41 21.02 -15.29
C LEU A 443 4.36 20.37 -16.20
N LEU A 444 3.56 21.18 -16.89
CA LEU A 444 2.59 20.71 -17.87
C LEU A 444 3.27 19.93 -19.00
N ARG A 445 4.38 20.47 -19.54
CA ARG A 445 5.21 19.88 -20.59
C ARG A 445 5.85 18.56 -20.13
N GLN A 446 6.56 18.59 -19.00
CA GLN A 446 7.42 17.47 -18.57
C GLN A 446 6.63 16.30 -17.98
N ILE A 447 5.57 16.58 -17.23
CA ILE A 447 4.88 15.56 -16.42
C ILE A 447 3.46 15.26 -16.95
N HIS A 448 2.74 16.26 -17.44
CA HIS A 448 1.32 16.11 -17.79
C HIS A 448 1.05 15.87 -19.27
N GLY A 449 2.11 15.76 -20.07
CA GLY A 449 2.07 15.43 -21.49
C GLY A 449 1.45 16.54 -22.35
N TRP A 450 1.54 17.79 -21.91
CA TRP A 450 1.13 18.94 -22.72
C TRP A 450 2.19 19.24 -23.77
N LYS A 451 1.75 19.83 -24.88
CA LYS A 451 2.62 20.27 -25.97
C LYS A 451 2.29 21.71 -26.32
N GLY A 452 3.28 22.56 -26.39
CA GLY A 452 3.02 23.96 -26.63
C GLY A 452 4.21 24.67 -27.25
N LEU A 453 4.00 25.94 -27.55
CA LEU A 453 4.97 26.83 -28.15
C LEU A 453 5.53 27.73 -27.05
N LEU A 454 6.85 27.77 -26.92
CA LEU A 454 7.56 28.71 -26.06
C LEU A 454 8.28 29.73 -26.93
N MET A 455 8.30 30.98 -26.51
CA MET A 455 9.05 32.02 -27.20
C MET A 455 9.75 32.94 -26.21
N ASP A 456 10.97 33.31 -26.54
CA ASP A 456 11.79 34.25 -25.78
C ASP A 456 12.62 35.14 -26.71
N SER A 457 12.98 36.35 -26.28
CA SER A 457 13.75 37.27 -27.14
C SER A 457 15.22 36.88 -27.30
N ARG A 458 15.77 36.06 -26.39
CA ARG A 458 17.20 35.74 -26.32
C ARG A 458 17.50 34.25 -26.41
N HIS A 459 16.55 33.39 -26.03
CA HIS A 459 16.75 31.95 -25.91
C HIS A 459 16.04 31.15 -27.00
N GLU A 460 16.63 30.01 -27.36
CA GLU A 460 16.05 29.01 -28.27
C GLU A 460 16.42 27.60 -27.78
N ASP A 461 15.47 26.67 -27.89
CA ASP A 461 15.68 25.25 -27.66
C ASP A 461 14.59 24.47 -28.41
N GLU A 462 14.94 23.97 -29.60
CA GLU A 462 14.03 23.19 -30.44
C GLU A 462 13.49 21.94 -29.74
N SER A 463 14.21 21.38 -28.76
CA SER A 463 13.79 20.15 -28.07
C SER A 463 12.53 20.34 -27.21
N ILE A 464 12.24 21.58 -26.82
CA ILE A 464 11.08 21.97 -26.03
C ILE A 464 10.15 22.94 -26.78
N GLU A 465 10.32 23.08 -28.10
CA GLU A 465 9.60 24.04 -28.93
C GLU A 465 9.75 25.49 -28.43
N LEU A 466 10.96 25.84 -27.97
CA LEU A 466 11.35 27.19 -27.60
C LEU A 466 12.02 27.89 -28.79
N HIS A 467 11.40 28.97 -29.26
CA HIS A 467 11.83 29.71 -30.43
C HIS A 467 12.25 31.13 -30.05
N ARG A 468 13.40 31.59 -30.57
CA ARG A 468 13.86 32.94 -30.32
C ARG A 468 13.07 33.96 -31.15
N GLU A 469 12.14 34.66 -30.53
CA GLU A 469 11.30 35.69 -31.15
C GLU A 469 11.25 36.95 -30.28
N PHE A 470 11.49 38.11 -30.89
CA PHE A 470 11.17 39.40 -30.26
C PHE A 470 9.74 39.78 -30.60
N ILE A 471 8.90 39.88 -29.58
CA ILE A 471 7.45 39.93 -29.78
C ILE A 471 6.94 41.35 -29.62
N THR A 472 6.19 41.79 -30.62
CA THR A 472 5.55 43.09 -30.68
C THR A 472 4.06 42.91 -30.85
N ARG A 473 3.29 43.96 -30.56
CA ARG A 473 1.83 43.95 -30.77
C ARG A 473 1.47 43.59 -32.23
N GLU A 474 2.32 44.00 -33.18
CA GLU A 474 2.10 43.82 -34.62
C GLU A 474 2.44 42.41 -35.10
N ASN A 475 3.45 41.75 -34.51
CA ASN A 475 3.87 40.42 -34.95
C ASN A 475 3.23 39.27 -34.14
N PHE A 476 2.66 39.56 -32.97
CA PHE A 476 2.08 38.57 -32.05
C PHE A 476 1.10 37.61 -32.74
N MET A 477 0.08 38.15 -33.42
CA MET A 477 -0.93 37.32 -34.09
C MET A 477 -0.40 36.56 -35.31
N PRO A 478 0.42 37.17 -36.21
CA PRO A 478 1.10 36.42 -37.27
C PRO A 478 1.95 35.25 -36.76
N LEU A 479 2.67 35.41 -35.64
CA LEU A 479 3.44 34.31 -35.03
C LEU A 479 2.54 33.13 -34.67
N LEU A 480 1.44 33.39 -33.96
CA LEU A 480 0.54 32.34 -33.50
C LEU A 480 -0.26 31.67 -34.63
N THR A 481 -0.74 32.47 -35.58
CA THR A 481 -1.75 32.00 -36.54
C THR A 481 -1.22 31.66 -37.92
N GLU A 482 0.04 32.01 -38.21
CA GLU A 482 0.68 31.75 -39.49
C GLU A 482 1.95 30.92 -39.30
N LYS A 483 2.95 31.47 -38.60
CA LYS A 483 4.26 30.82 -38.43
C LYS A 483 4.17 29.53 -37.62
N TYR A 484 3.52 29.59 -36.45
CA TYR A 484 3.42 28.48 -35.50
C TYR A 484 2.01 27.88 -35.40
N ARG A 485 1.17 28.10 -36.42
CA ARG A 485 -0.23 27.63 -36.48
C ARG A 485 -0.43 26.13 -36.23
N ARG A 486 0.63 25.32 -36.36
CA ARG A 486 0.60 23.87 -36.13
C ARG A 486 0.61 23.51 -34.64
N LEU A 487 1.18 24.37 -33.80
CA LEU A 487 1.27 24.21 -32.35
C LEU A 487 0.13 24.94 -31.62
N VAL A 488 -0.49 25.92 -32.28
CA VAL A 488 -1.51 26.80 -31.68
C VAL A 488 -2.89 26.51 -32.27
N PRO A 489 -3.72 25.68 -31.61
CA PRO A 489 -5.11 25.50 -32.02
C PRO A 489 -5.94 26.75 -31.74
N GLN A 490 -7.06 26.91 -32.45
CA GLN A 490 -7.99 28.02 -32.21
C GLN A 490 -8.54 28.01 -30.78
N ASP A 491 -8.88 26.84 -30.22
CA ASP A 491 -9.39 26.71 -28.85
C ASP A 491 -8.25 26.25 -27.91
N LEU A 492 -7.22 27.10 -27.83
CA LEU A 492 -6.01 26.88 -27.03
C LEU A 492 -6.35 26.68 -25.55
N ASP A 493 -5.76 25.68 -24.88
CA ASP A 493 -6.06 25.45 -23.46
C ASP A 493 -5.45 26.55 -22.58
N LEU A 494 -4.19 26.91 -22.79
CA LEU A 494 -3.46 27.88 -21.96
C LEU A 494 -2.66 28.90 -22.80
N LEU A 495 -2.81 30.18 -22.49
CA LEU A 495 -1.94 31.26 -22.95
C LEU A 495 -1.28 31.90 -21.73
N SER A 496 0.03 32.10 -21.73
CA SER A 496 0.75 32.79 -20.65
C SER A 496 1.60 33.90 -21.25
N ILE A 497 1.41 35.13 -20.79
CA ILE A 497 2.14 36.33 -21.24
C ILE A 497 2.88 36.88 -20.03
N ASP A 498 4.21 36.81 -20.09
CA ASP A 498 5.10 37.24 -19.01
C ASP A 498 6.32 37.89 -19.66
N VAL A 499 6.24 39.18 -20.00
CA VAL A 499 7.30 39.91 -20.72
C VAL A 499 7.75 41.16 -19.97
N ASP A 500 7.49 41.21 -18.66
CA ASP A 500 7.80 42.27 -17.68
C ASP A 500 7.13 43.65 -17.91
N PHE A 501 6.92 44.04 -19.17
CA PHE A 501 6.64 45.42 -19.54
C PHE A 501 5.40 45.59 -20.42
N ASN A 502 5.35 44.93 -21.58
CA ASN A 502 4.32 45.16 -22.60
C ASN A 502 3.11 44.22 -22.52
N ASP A 503 2.95 43.48 -21.42
CA ASP A 503 1.98 42.40 -21.20
C ASP A 503 0.54 42.79 -21.57
N PHE A 504 0.09 43.97 -21.09
CA PHE A 504 -1.24 44.48 -21.41
C PHE A 504 -1.42 44.72 -22.91
N TRP A 505 -0.41 45.27 -23.59
CA TRP A 505 -0.48 45.59 -25.02
C TRP A 505 -0.48 44.34 -25.89
N LEU A 506 0.29 43.32 -25.51
CA LEU A 506 0.29 42.01 -26.16
C LEU A 506 -1.05 41.31 -25.96
N LEU A 507 -1.57 41.28 -24.74
CA LEU A 507 -2.90 40.72 -24.45
C LEU A 507 -3.99 41.43 -25.26
N ASN A 508 -3.94 42.76 -25.32
CA ASN A 508 -4.90 43.56 -26.07
C ASN A 508 -4.78 43.40 -27.60
N ALA A 509 -3.68 42.84 -28.09
CA ALA A 509 -3.46 42.50 -29.49
C ALA A 509 -4.13 41.17 -29.92
N VAL A 510 -4.51 40.34 -28.95
CA VAL A 510 -5.02 38.99 -29.21
C VAL A 510 -6.34 39.06 -29.98
N ASP A 511 -6.35 38.56 -31.22
CA ASP A 511 -7.58 38.33 -31.97
C ASP A 511 -8.25 37.03 -31.50
N LEU A 512 -9.18 37.20 -30.56
CA LEU A 512 -9.95 36.12 -29.94
C LEU A 512 -10.81 35.31 -30.92
N THR A 513 -11.02 35.79 -32.15
CA THR A 513 -11.71 35.02 -33.19
C THR A 513 -10.82 33.95 -33.82
N ARG A 514 -9.50 34.17 -33.82
CA ARG A 514 -8.50 33.28 -34.42
C ARG A 514 -7.81 32.39 -33.39
N VAL A 515 -7.56 32.91 -32.19
CA VAL A 515 -7.03 32.16 -31.05
C VAL A 515 -7.82 32.57 -29.82
N SER A 516 -8.57 31.64 -29.25
CA SER A 516 -9.41 31.84 -28.08
C SER A 516 -8.92 30.94 -26.95
N PRO A 517 -7.95 31.41 -26.13
CA PRO A 517 -7.45 30.64 -25.01
C PRO A 517 -8.56 30.36 -23.99
N ARG A 518 -8.55 29.18 -23.38
CA ARG A 518 -9.51 28.83 -22.33
C ARG A 518 -9.09 29.40 -20.98
N VAL A 519 -7.78 29.41 -20.74
CA VAL A 519 -7.13 30.03 -19.57
C VAL A 519 -6.04 30.97 -20.08
N ILE A 520 -5.95 32.16 -19.46
CA ILE A 520 -4.89 33.15 -19.73
C ILE A 520 -4.18 33.46 -18.40
N ILE A 521 -2.86 33.48 -18.42
CA ILE A 521 -2.00 33.98 -17.34
C ILE A 521 -1.33 35.25 -17.85
N VAL A 522 -1.29 36.27 -17.00
CA VAL A 522 -0.57 37.51 -17.27
C VAL A 522 0.21 37.94 -16.06
N GLU A 523 1.40 38.46 -16.31
CA GLU A 523 2.16 39.20 -15.30
C GLU A 523 1.49 40.54 -15.01
N VAL A 524 1.44 40.92 -13.74
CA VAL A 524 0.79 42.13 -13.24
C VAL A 524 1.72 42.92 -12.33
N ASN A 525 1.53 44.24 -12.32
CA ASN A 525 2.19 45.12 -11.38
C ASN A 525 1.28 45.35 -10.15
N ALA A 526 1.50 44.56 -9.09
CA ALA A 526 0.79 44.69 -7.83
C ALA A 526 1.10 45.97 -7.02
N HIS A 527 2.09 46.78 -7.42
CA HIS A 527 2.35 48.08 -6.76
C HIS A 527 1.27 49.11 -7.10
N ILE A 528 0.60 48.95 -8.23
CA ILE A 528 -0.45 49.86 -8.65
C ILE A 528 -1.72 49.57 -7.83
N PRO A 529 -2.36 50.59 -7.23
CA PRO A 529 -3.58 50.37 -6.46
C PRO A 529 -4.67 49.64 -7.25
N PRO A 530 -5.45 48.74 -6.61
CA PRO A 530 -6.45 47.91 -7.29
C PRO A 530 -7.59 48.71 -7.94
N ASN A 531 -7.78 49.97 -7.57
CA ASN A 531 -8.77 50.87 -8.16
C ASN A 531 -8.23 51.70 -9.34
N GLU A 532 -6.95 51.54 -9.70
CA GLU A 532 -6.31 52.28 -10.79
C GLU A 532 -6.07 51.39 -12.01
N ALA A 533 -6.83 51.63 -13.09
CA ALA A 533 -6.65 50.94 -14.36
C ALA A 533 -5.60 51.66 -15.23
N ARG A 534 -4.33 51.35 -15.01
CA ARG A 534 -3.21 51.90 -15.79
C ARG A 534 -2.16 50.85 -16.13
N THR A 535 -1.38 51.12 -17.18
CA THR A 535 -0.27 50.30 -17.67
C THR A 535 0.83 51.20 -18.22
N VAL A 536 2.05 50.71 -18.37
CA VAL A 536 3.14 51.46 -19.01
C VAL A 536 2.82 51.83 -20.46
N GLN A 537 3.41 52.91 -20.97
CA GLN A 537 3.32 53.24 -22.39
C GLN A 537 3.99 52.14 -23.23
N TYR A 538 3.30 51.67 -24.29
CA TYR A 538 3.87 50.71 -25.23
C TYR A 538 5.18 51.22 -25.82
N ASP A 539 6.20 50.39 -25.75
CA ASP A 539 7.53 50.64 -26.31
C ASP A 539 8.15 49.31 -26.75
N ASP A 540 8.37 49.14 -28.04
CA ASP A 540 8.99 47.95 -28.65
C ASP A 540 10.39 48.26 -29.23
N SER A 541 11.03 49.32 -28.72
CA SER A 541 12.37 49.70 -29.15
C SER A 541 13.40 48.63 -28.80
N GLU A 542 14.17 48.21 -29.81
CA GLU A 542 15.22 47.19 -29.68
C GLU A 542 16.43 47.65 -28.84
N ASP A 543 16.49 48.94 -28.46
CA ASP A 543 17.56 49.52 -27.64
C ASP A 543 17.39 49.24 -26.14
N GLY A 544 16.30 48.55 -25.75
CA GLY A 544 16.00 48.14 -24.38
C GLY A 544 15.21 49.17 -23.57
N SER A 545 14.77 50.29 -24.16
CA SER A 545 13.90 51.24 -23.47
C SER A 545 12.50 50.68 -23.19
N GLY A 546 12.08 49.68 -23.96
CA GLY A 546 10.83 48.94 -23.83
C GLY A 546 10.89 47.73 -22.88
N SER A 547 11.83 47.71 -21.94
CA SER A 547 11.98 46.64 -20.95
C SER A 547 11.99 47.21 -19.53
N TRP A 548 11.65 46.37 -18.56
CA TRP A 548 11.76 46.75 -17.17
C TRP A 548 13.24 46.99 -16.78
N ASP A 549 13.47 48.00 -15.95
CA ASP A 549 14.82 48.43 -15.55
C ASP A 549 15.46 47.51 -14.49
N GLY A 550 14.71 46.53 -13.98
CA GLY A 550 15.17 45.55 -12.99
C GLY A 550 15.19 46.08 -11.55
N PHE A 551 14.75 47.32 -11.29
CA PHE A 551 14.82 47.89 -9.94
C PHE A 551 13.65 48.80 -9.54
N SER A 552 12.90 49.39 -10.46
CA SER A 552 11.82 50.33 -10.12
C SER A 552 10.45 49.65 -10.13
N ALA A 553 9.47 50.22 -9.44
CA ALA A 553 8.07 49.78 -9.50
C ALA A 553 7.34 50.18 -10.80
N TYR A 554 8.06 50.69 -11.81
CA TYR A 554 7.50 51.13 -13.08
C TYR A 554 7.67 50.05 -14.15
N PHE A 555 6.67 49.18 -14.27
CA PHE A 555 6.60 48.09 -15.24
C PHE A 555 5.15 47.62 -15.42
N GLY A 556 4.89 46.84 -16.46
CA GLY A 556 3.64 46.13 -16.69
C GLY A 556 2.34 46.93 -16.56
N GLY A 557 1.28 46.20 -16.24
CA GLY A 557 -0.09 46.70 -16.06
C GLY A 557 -0.69 46.40 -14.70
N SER A 558 -1.61 47.24 -14.24
CA SER A 558 -2.39 47.01 -13.01
C SER A 558 -3.35 45.85 -13.11
N VAL A 559 -3.67 45.20 -11.98
CA VAL A 559 -4.74 44.19 -11.90
C VAL A 559 -6.08 44.75 -12.43
N ALA A 560 -6.39 46.01 -12.14
CA ALA A 560 -7.58 46.69 -12.64
C ALA A 560 -7.61 46.80 -14.18
N ALA A 561 -6.47 47.13 -14.82
CA ALA A 561 -6.37 47.18 -16.27
C ALA A 561 -6.72 45.82 -16.91
N PHE A 562 -6.10 44.75 -16.42
CA PHE A 562 -6.35 43.39 -16.92
C PHE A 562 -7.77 42.90 -16.60
N TYR A 563 -8.29 43.21 -15.40
CA TYR A 563 -9.66 42.91 -15.02
C TYR A 563 -10.68 43.52 -16.00
N HIS A 564 -10.52 44.80 -16.34
CA HIS A 564 -11.40 45.48 -17.30
C HIS A 564 -11.26 44.92 -18.71
N TRP A 565 -10.04 44.55 -19.13
CA TRP A 565 -9.84 43.86 -20.40
C TRP A 565 -10.61 42.53 -20.42
N GLY A 566 -10.48 41.71 -19.37
CA GLY A 566 -11.16 40.42 -19.30
C GLY A 566 -12.68 40.56 -19.35
N ALA A 567 -13.24 41.47 -18.56
CA ALA A 567 -14.68 41.72 -18.52
C ALA A 567 -15.26 42.18 -19.87
N ARG A 568 -14.49 42.98 -20.65
CA ARG A 568 -14.87 43.43 -22.00
C ARG A 568 -14.78 42.31 -23.05
N ASN A 569 -13.90 41.33 -22.84
CA ASN A 569 -13.55 40.31 -23.83
C ASN A 569 -14.08 38.90 -23.51
N GLY A 570 -14.96 38.76 -22.51
CA GLY A 570 -15.58 37.47 -22.16
C GLY A 570 -14.71 36.55 -21.30
N TYR A 571 -13.80 37.13 -20.52
CA TYR A 571 -12.96 36.44 -19.55
C TYR A 571 -13.24 36.92 -18.14
N SER A 572 -13.09 36.02 -17.18
CA SER A 572 -13.21 36.29 -15.75
C SER A 572 -11.84 36.14 -15.10
N LEU A 573 -11.37 37.19 -14.41
CA LEU A 573 -10.24 37.07 -13.49
C LEU A 573 -10.70 36.19 -12.32
N VAL A 574 -10.06 35.03 -12.12
CA VAL A 574 -10.47 34.07 -11.10
C VAL A 574 -9.56 34.07 -9.88
N TYR A 575 -8.30 34.48 -10.05
CA TYR A 575 -7.30 34.47 -8.99
C TYR A 575 -6.09 35.31 -9.39
N CYS A 576 -5.45 35.95 -8.42
CA CYS A 576 -4.07 36.43 -8.54
C CYS A 576 -3.25 35.75 -7.46
N GLU A 577 -2.03 35.34 -7.79
CA GLU A 577 -1.22 34.59 -6.85
C GLU A 577 -0.70 35.45 -5.68
N SER A 578 -0.23 34.80 -4.62
CA SER A 578 0.04 35.42 -3.31
C SER A 578 1.27 36.34 -3.27
N HIS A 579 2.09 36.34 -4.32
CA HIS A 579 3.29 37.14 -4.49
C HIS A 579 3.03 38.45 -5.26
N GLY A 580 1.85 38.57 -5.88
CA GLY A 580 1.45 39.75 -6.65
C GLY A 580 2.11 39.85 -8.03
N VAL A 581 2.56 38.73 -8.59
CA VAL A 581 3.25 38.60 -9.87
C VAL A 581 2.28 38.20 -10.97
N ASN A 582 1.53 37.11 -10.80
CA ASN A 582 0.70 36.54 -11.88
C ASN A 582 -0.80 36.49 -11.56
N CYS A 583 -1.61 36.81 -12.56
CA CYS A 583 -3.07 36.73 -12.49
C CYS A 583 -3.65 35.78 -13.54
N PHE A 584 -4.70 35.05 -13.14
CA PHE A 584 -5.31 33.96 -13.89
C PHE A 584 -6.71 34.32 -14.34
N PHE A 585 -6.92 34.25 -15.66
CA PHE A 585 -8.19 34.49 -16.31
C PHE A 585 -8.73 33.20 -16.91
N VAL A 586 -10.04 32.99 -16.82
CA VAL A 586 -10.74 31.87 -17.45
C VAL A 586 -11.84 32.41 -18.35
N ARG A 587 -11.97 31.86 -19.55
CA ARG A 587 -13.05 32.24 -20.48
C ARG A 587 -14.40 31.93 -19.83
N SER A 588 -15.31 32.91 -19.81
CA SER A 588 -16.53 32.82 -18.99
C SER A 588 -17.49 31.70 -19.42
N ASP A 589 -17.51 31.36 -20.71
CA ASP A 589 -18.26 30.21 -21.23
C ASP A 589 -17.71 28.87 -20.72
N VAL A 590 -16.39 28.75 -20.60
CA VAL A 590 -15.68 27.57 -20.09
C VAL A 590 -15.87 27.43 -18.59
N LEU A 591 -15.87 28.53 -17.86
CA LEU A 591 -16.09 28.55 -16.42
C LEU A 591 -17.56 28.27 -16.05
N GLY A 592 -18.50 28.59 -16.95
CA GLY A 592 -19.94 28.51 -16.68
C GLY A 592 -20.44 29.57 -15.69
N ALA A 593 -19.61 30.55 -15.35
CA ALA A 593 -19.90 31.63 -14.43
C ALA A 593 -19.17 32.92 -14.85
N ASN A 594 -19.74 34.06 -14.47
CA ASN A 594 -19.08 35.36 -14.61
C ASN A 594 -18.61 35.84 -13.23
N VAL A 595 -17.33 35.62 -12.92
CA VAL A 595 -16.74 36.00 -11.62
C VAL A 595 -16.66 37.50 -11.45
N SER A 596 -16.50 38.24 -12.56
CA SER A 596 -16.46 39.72 -12.55
C SER A 596 -17.77 40.37 -12.09
N ALA A 597 -18.86 39.59 -12.01
CA ALA A 597 -20.11 40.06 -11.43
C ALA A 597 -20.12 40.06 -9.89
N VAL A 598 -19.14 39.40 -9.25
CA VAL A 598 -19.11 39.15 -7.80
C VAL A 598 -17.82 39.65 -7.16
N LEU A 599 -16.68 39.47 -7.82
CA LEU A 599 -15.36 39.88 -7.33
C LEU A 599 -14.78 40.94 -8.25
N GLY A 600 -14.27 42.03 -7.66
CA GLY A 600 -13.51 43.06 -8.33
C GLY A 600 -12.01 42.97 -8.03
N PRO A 601 -11.20 43.88 -8.62
CA PRO A 601 -9.76 43.92 -8.38
C PRO A 601 -9.37 44.04 -6.91
N GLU A 602 -10.13 44.80 -6.11
CA GLU A 602 -9.87 44.98 -4.67
C GLU A 602 -9.94 43.68 -3.87
N GLN A 603 -10.74 42.71 -4.31
CA GLN A 603 -10.85 41.41 -3.66
C GLN A 603 -9.83 40.39 -4.19
N LEU A 604 -9.25 40.63 -5.36
CA LEU A 604 -8.42 39.66 -6.08
C LEU A 604 -6.93 40.01 -6.01
N GLN A 605 -6.58 41.29 -5.94
CA GLN A 605 -5.20 41.74 -5.89
C GLN A 605 -4.58 41.45 -4.53
N ASN A 606 -3.44 40.75 -4.55
CA ASN A 606 -2.53 40.68 -3.42
C ASN A 606 -1.52 41.84 -3.48
N PRO A 607 -1.02 42.33 -2.33
CA PRO A 607 0.07 43.30 -2.33
C PRO A 607 1.36 42.68 -2.88
N PRO A 608 2.33 43.50 -3.33
CA PRO A 608 3.66 43.00 -3.70
C PRO A 608 4.29 42.18 -2.58
N ASN A 609 4.70 40.96 -2.92
CA ASN A 609 5.35 40.03 -2.01
C ASN A 609 6.33 39.16 -2.80
N PHE A 610 7.24 39.79 -3.54
CA PHE A 610 8.13 39.07 -4.46
C PHE A 610 8.96 38.02 -3.70
N PHE A 611 9.06 36.83 -4.29
CA PHE A 611 9.79 35.67 -3.75
C PHE A 611 9.35 35.20 -2.35
N GLY A 612 8.20 35.69 -1.86
CA GLY A 612 7.59 35.29 -0.58
C GLY A 612 8.24 35.99 0.60
N GLN A 613 9.07 37.00 0.34
CA GLN A 613 9.92 37.67 1.33
C GLN A 613 9.34 39.00 1.82
N GLY A 614 8.13 39.36 1.42
CA GLY A 614 7.55 40.68 1.62
C GLY A 614 8.30 41.78 0.86
N TRP A 615 9.01 41.42 -0.21
CA TRP A 615 9.76 42.37 -1.04
C TRP A 615 8.85 43.14 -1.98
N SER A 616 9.26 44.37 -2.28
CA SER A 616 8.62 45.29 -3.21
C SER A 616 9.67 46.13 -3.89
N TYR A 617 9.40 46.61 -5.10
CA TYR A 617 10.27 47.57 -5.78
C TYR A 617 9.99 49.00 -5.30
N PRO A 618 11.02 49.85 -5.20
CA PRO A 618 10.85 51.26 -4.89
C PRO A 618 10.14 52.00 -6.03
N ASP A 619 9.26 52.94 -5.67
CA ASP A 619 8.65 53.90 -6.61
C ASP A 619 9.68 54.95 -7.04
N THR A 620 10.58 54.54 -7.94
CA THR A 620 11.66 55.38 -8.47
C THR A 620 11.24 55.93 -9.83
N TRP A 621 10.82 57.20 -9.85
CA TRP A 621 10.34 57.85 -11.07
C TRP A 621 11.47 58.40 -11.94
N GLN A 622 11.45 58.09 -13.24
CA GLN A 622 12.36 58.67 -14.24
C GLN A 622 11.61 59.56 -15.25
N SER A 623 12.32 60.47 -15.92
CA SER A 623 11.71 61.48 -16.80
C SER A 623 10.97 60.91 -18.02
N HIS A 624 11.32 59.69 -18.44
CA HIS A 624 10.69 59.00 -19.55
C HIS A 624 9.54 58.07 -19.11
N HIS A 625 9.35 57.85 -17.80
CA HIS A 625 8.24 57.03 -17.30
C HIS A 625 6.90 57.71 -17.62
N LYS A 626 5.94 56.92 -18.07
CA LYS A 626 4.60 57.39 -18.43
C LYS A 626 3.54 56.31 -18.31
N TRP A 627 2.63 56.51 -17.38
CA TRP A 627 1.43 55.70 -17.25
C TRP A 627 0.38 56.04 -18.33
N VAL A 628 -0.29 55.01 -18.85
CA VAL A 628 -1.44 55.08 -19.74
C VAL A 628 -2.65 54.50 -19.01
N TRP A 629 -3.75 55.26 -18.94
CA TRP A 629 -5.01 54.82 -18.34
C TRP A 629 -5.87 54.07 -19.37
N VAL A 630 -6.48 52.93 -18.99
CA VAL A 630 -7.11 51.97 -19.91
C VAL A 630 -8.51 51.47 -19.48
#